data_AF-A0A0E0H5M2-F1
#
_entry.id   AF-A0A0E0H5M2-F1
#
_cell.length_a   1.000
_cell.length_b   1.000
_cell.length_c   1.000
_cell.angle_alpha   90.00
_cell.angle_beta   90.00
_cell.angle_gamma   90.00
#
_symmetry.space_group_name_H-M   'P 1'
#
loop_
_entity.id
_entity.type
_entity.pdbx_description
1 polymer ?
#
loop_
_entity_poly.entity_id
_entity_poly.type
_entity_poly.pdbx_seq_one_letter_code
_entity_poly.pdbx_strand_id
1 'polypeptide(L)'
;MLSLLPLRLPFSAAATHPNSTFLLQRAVRLPILPISPRASMSAIPATPDAAASAATATSVGGEVGKEAEDVVVQYVVLRRDLADAWPLGSVVAQGCHAAVAAVWAHRDHPDTAAYCGPDNLDRMHKACNTRGETQLKNLAEKLEAAGVRHKVWIEQPENIPTCIATAPCPKSQVSSFFKKLKLCK
;
A
#
# COMPACT_ATOMS: atom_id res chain seq x y z
N MET A 1 32.65 -70.93 31.64
CA MET A 1 32.89 -69.59 31.07
C MET A 1 31.58 -68.83 31.14
N LEU A 2 31.50 -67.74 31.89
CA LEU A 2 30.94 -66.43 31.49
C LEU A 2 30.97 -65.51 32.72
N SER A 3 31.84 -64.51 32.64
CA SER A 3 32.05 -63.46 33.63
C SER A 3 30.94 -62.41 33.52
N LEU A 4 30.33 -62.03 34.64
CA LEU A 4 29.39 -60.91 34.75
C LEU A 4 30.19 -59.62 35.00
N LEU A 5 30.27 -58.75 33.99
CA LEU A 5 30.69 -57.35 34.13
C LEU A 5 29.45 -56.44 34.27
N PRO A 6 29.43 -55.45 35.17
CA PRO A 6 28.41 -54.42 35.18
C PRO A 6 28.74 -53.30 34.17
N LEU A 7 27.80 -53.01 33.28
CA LEU A 7 27.84 -51.92 32.33
C LEU A 7 27.61 -50.58 33.07
N ARG A 8 28.64 -49.75 33.22
CA ARG A 8 28.53 -48.37 33.69
C ARG A 8 28.15 -47.45 32.53
N LEU A 9 26.98 -46.81 32.63
CA LEU A 9 26.59 -45.69 31.77
C LEU A 9 27.27 -44.40 32.26
N PRO A 10 27.88 -43.58 31.38
CA PRO A 10 28.31 -42.24 31.76
C PRO A 10 27.12 -41.28 31.69
N PHE A 11 26.77 -40.72 32.85
CA PHE A 11 26.04 -39.46 32.98
C PHE A 11 26.87 -38.36 32.32
N SER A 12 26.30 -37.62 31.36
CA SER A 12 26.92 -36.40 30.80
C SER A 12 26.10 -35.18 31.19
N ALA A 13 26.84 -34.14 31.58
CA ALA A 13 26.45 -33.03 32.41
C ALA A 13 25.48 -32.03 31.75
N ALA A 14 24.59 -31.49 32.57
CA ALA A 14 23.79 -30.31 32.28
C ALA A 14 24.71 -29.09 32.11
N ALA A 15 24.70 -28.47 30.93
CA ALA A 15 25.36 -27.20 30.69
C ALA A 15 24.46 -26.05 31.14
N THR A 16 24.84 -25.41 32.24
CA THR A 16 24.30 -24.12 32.70
C THR A 16 24.89 -23.01 31.84
N HIS A 17 24.08 -22.36 31.01
CA HIS A 17 24.47 -21.13 30.33
C HIS A 17 24.35 -19.92 31.27
N PRO A 18 25.37 -19.05 31.35
CA PRO A 18 25.33 -17.86 32.18
C PRO A 18 24.54 -16.72 31.51
N ASN A 19 23.71 -16.08 32.34
CA ASN A 19 23.24 -14.69 32.27
C ASN A 19 23.55 -13.89 30.99
N SER A 20 22.55 -13.73 30.13
CA SER A 20 22.54 -12.62 29.17
C SER A 20 22.01 -11.37 29.88
N THR A 21 22.93 -10.54 30.36
CA THR A 21 22.66 -9.20 30.88
C THR A 21 22.02 -8.33 29.80
N PHE A 22 20.74 -8.01 29.98
CA PHE A 22 20.00 -7.03 29.18
C PHE A 22 20.62 -5.64 29.44
N LEU A 23 21.45 -5.15 28.51
CA LEU A 23 21.89 -3.76 28.52
C LEU A 23 20.71 -2.88 28.10
N LEU A 24 20.07 -2.27 29.09
CA LEU A 24 19.08 -1.22 28.91
C LEU A 24 19.76 -0.04 28.20
N GLN A 25 19.58 0.06 26.88
CA GLN A 25 20.12 1.16 26.09
C GLN A 25 19.39 2.44 26.51
N ARG A 26 20.10 3.34 27.20
CA ARG A 26 19.60 4.66 27.63
C ARG A 26 19.06 5.39 26.40
N ALA A 27 17.76 5.65 26.40
CA ALA A 27 17.13 6.55 25.44
C ALA A 27 17.71 7.96 25.63
N VAL A 28 18.56 8.40 24.70
CA VAL A 28 19.01 9.79 24.63
C VAL A 28 17.85 10.61 24.06
N ARG A 29 17.17 11.38 24.91
CA ARG A 29 16.21 12.40 24.49
C ARG A 29 16.97 13.49 23.73
N LEU A 30 16.80 13.55 22.41
CA LEU A 30 17.20 14.70 21.61
C LEU A 30 16.20 15.84 21.83
N PRO A 31 16.65 17.09 22.08
CA PRO A 31 15.75 18.23 22.19
C PRO A 31 15.21 18.60 20.81
N ILE A 32 13.89 18.65 20.69
CA ILE A 32 13.19 19.15 19.50
C ILE A 32 13.30 20.67 19.51
N LEU A 33 14.06 21.24 18.57
CA LEU A 33 14.10 22.69 18.34
C LEU A 33 12.84 23.12 17.55
N PRO A 34 12.18 24.23 17.94
CA PRO A 34 11.03 24.74 17.22
C PRO A 34 11.44 25.28 15.84
N ILE A 35 10.74 24.82 14.80
CA ILE A 35 10.89 25.30 13.42
C ILE A 35 10.14 26.64 13.32
N SER A 36 10.85 27.72 13.01
CA SER A 36 10.24 29.00 12.65
C SER A 36 9.50 28.90 11.32
N PRO A 37 8.27 29.43 11.18
CA PRO A 37 7.57 29.47 9.91
C PRO A 37 8.18 30.57 9.03
N ARG A 38 8.83 30.19 7.92
CA ARG A 38 9.34 31.17 6.95
C ARG A 38 8.33 31.41 5.83
N ALA A 39 7.75 32.61 5.91
CA ALA A 39 7.37 33.57 4.87
C ALA A 39 6.68 33.06 3.58
N SER A 40 5.44 33.51 3.44
CA SER A 40 4.64 33.58 2.22
C SER A 40 5.34 34.39 1.13
N MET A 41 5.36 33.87 -0.10
CA MET A 41 5.78 34.58 -1.31
C MET A 41 4.62 34.54 -2.30
N SER A 42 3.89 35.65 -2.37
CA SER A 42 2.94 35.95 -3.45
C SER A 42 3.71 36.30 -4.72
N ALA A 43 3.27 35.77 -5.87
CA ALA A 43 3.63 36.31 -7.18
C ALA A 43 2.40 36.29 -8.11
N ILE A 44 2.23 37.44 -8.77
CA ILE A 44 1.13 37.95 -9.60
C ILE A 44 1.26 37.43 -11.05
N PRO A 45 0.18 37.41 -11.87
CA PRO A 45 0.08 36.58 -13.07
C PRO A 45 0.64 37.25 -14.34
N ALA A 46 0.92 36.44 -15.35
CA ALA A 46 1.22 36.91 -16.71
C ALA A 46 0.47 36.06 -17.75
N THR A 47 -0.41 36.73 -18.52
CA THR A 47 -0.87 36.37 -19.87
C THR A 47 -0.04 37.19 -20.88
N PRO A 48 0.09 36.79 -22.16
CA PRO A 48 -0.94 37.11 -23.16
C PRO A 48 -1.16 36.08 -24.30
N ASP A 49 -2.41 36.10 -24.78
CA ASP A 49 -3.00 35.96 -26.12
C ASP A 49 -2.44 35.14 -27.31
N ALA A 50 -3.43 34.48 -27.94
CA ALA A 50 -3.75 34.34 -29.37
C ALA A 50 -3.00 33.35 -30.28
N ALA A 51 -3.72 32.34 -30.81
CA ALA A 51 -4.33 32.39 -32.15
C ALA A 51 -4.94 31.03 -32.55
N ALA A 52 -6.04 31.09 -33.30
CA ALA A 52 -6.90 30.00 -33.73
C ALA A 52 -6.40 29.22 -34.97
N SER A 53 -6.87 27.99 -35.16
CA SER A 53 -7.36 27.50 -36.47
C SER A 53 -8.19 26.22 -36.34
N ALA A 54 -9.12 26.08 -37.26
CA ALA A 54 -10.29 25.20 -37.30
C ALA A 54 -10.02 23.71 -37.59
N ALA A 55 -10.95 22.85 -37.18
CA ALA A 55 -11.46 21.76 -38.01
C ALA A 55 -12.78 21.20 -37.46
N THR A 56 -13.85 21.42 -38.23
CA THR A 56 -15.15 20.76 -38.19
C THR A 56 -15.01 19.24 -38.38
N ALA A 57 -15.63 18.45 -37.50
CA ALA A 57 -15.90 17.03 -37.74
C ALA A 57 -17.27 16.62 -37.19
N THR A 58 -18.19 16.45 -38.13
CA THR A 58 -19.36 15.56 -38.20
C THR A 58 -19.78 14.81 -36.94
N SER A 59 -21.00 15.11 -36.48
CA SER A 59 -21.73 14.36 -35.47
C SER A 59 -22.19 12.99 -36.02
N VAL A 60 -21.72 11.91 -35.40
CA VAL A 60 -22.38 10.61 -35.46
C VAL A 60 -22.87 10.31 -34.04
N GLY A 61 -24.18 10.14 -33.91
CA GLY A 61 -24.84 9.88 -32.64
C GLY A 61 -24.28 8.64 -31.95
N GLY A 62 -23.73 8.87 -30.76
CA GLY A 62 -23.42 7.84 -29.77
C GLY A 62 -24.29 8.09 -28.55
N GLU A 63 -24.92 7.02 -28.05
CA GLU A 63 -25.79 7.03 -26.89
C GLU A 63 -25.12 7.72 -25.69
N VAL A 64 -25.80 8.75 -25.16
CA VAL A 64 -25.38 9.50 -23.98
C VAL A 64 -25.50 8.60 -22.75
N GLY A 65 -24.44 7.82 -22.50
CA GLY A 65 -24.15 7.32 -21.17
C GLY A 65 -23.84 8.52 -20.29
N LYS A 66 -24.54 8.64 -19.16
CA LYS A 66 -24.30 9.65 -18.12
C LYS A 66 -22.79 9.82 -17.88
N GLU A 67 -22.24 10.95 -18.31
CA GLU A 67 -20.84 11.35 -18.07
C GLU A 67 -20.67 11.56 -16.56
N ALA A 68 -20.47 10.45 -15.84
CA ALA A 68 -19.97 10.52 -14.48
C ALA A 68 -18.49 10.89 -14.61
N GLU A 69 -18.14 12.08 -14.14
CA GLU A 69 -16.76 12.54 -13.97
C GLU A 69 -15.87 11.37 -13.52
N ASP A 70 -14.78 11.11 -14.25
CA ASP A 70 -13.93 9.94 -14.00
C ASP A 70 -13.11 10.13 -12.74
N VAL A 71 -13.74 9.81 -11.60
CA VAL A 71 -13.19 9.99 -10.27
C VAL A 71 -11.85 9.26 -10.14
N VAL A 72 -10.84 9.95 -9.62
CA VAL A 72 -9.55 9.36 -9.24
C VAL A 72 -9.73 8.54 -7.96
N VAL A 73 -9.26 7.29 -7.97
CA VAL A 73 -9.43 6.35 -6.88
C VAL A 73 -8.12 5.65 -6.54
N GLN A 74 -8.03 5.16 -5.30
CA GLN A 74 -7.01 4.21 -4.88
C GLN A 74 -7.71 2.93 -4.42
N TYR A 75 -7.30 1.80 -4.99
CA TYR A 75 -7.73 0.49 -4.51
C TYR A 75 -6.70 -0.05 -3.53
N VAL A 76 -7.15 -0.39 -2.33
CA VAL A 76 -6.36 -1.13 -1.34
C VAL A 76 -6.96 -2.51 -1.19
N VAL A 77 -6.18 -3.56 -1.40
CA VAL A 77 -6.65 -4.94 -1.39
C VAL A 77 -5.98 -5.74 -0.28
N LEU A 78 -6.78 -6.16 0.69
CA LEU A 78 -6.33 -6.93 1.85
C LEU A 78 -6.59 -8.43 1.66
N ARG A 79 -5.69 -9.24 2.21
CA ARG A 79 -5.85 -10.69 2.32
C ARG A 79 -6.88 -11.06 3.39
N ARG A 80 -7.98 -11.70 2.98
CA ARG A 80 -9.04 -12.15 3.89
C ARG A 80 -8.58 -13.26 4.83
N ASP A 81 -7.75 -14.18 4.36
CA ASP A 81 -7.15 -15.23 5.20
C ASP A 81 -6.34 -14.64 6.36
N LEU A 82 -5.64 -13.51 6.14
CA LEU A 82 -4.98 -12.77 7.22
C LEU A 82 -5.98 -12.02 8.09
N ALA A 83 -7.02 -11.42 7.51
CA ALA A 83 -8.08 -10.77 8.28
C ALA A 83 -8.83 -11.74 9.23
N ASP A 84 -8.96 -13.00 8.83
CA ASP A 84 -9.57 -14.05 9.64
C ASP A 84 -8.61 -14.58 10.73
N ALA A 85 -7.28 -14.43 10.56
CA ALA A 85 -6.26 -15.01 11.43
C ALA A 85 -5.53 -14.00 12.34
N TRP A 86 -5.49 -12.73 11.97
CA TRP A 86 -4.71 -11.68 12.65
C TRP A 86 -5.63 -10.70 13.37
N PRO A 87 -5.13 -9.96 14.39
CA PRO A 87 -5.85 -8.84 14.96
C PRO A 87 -6.23 -7.83 13.89
N LEU A 88 -7.45 -7.29 13.96
CA LEU A 88 -7.95 -6.29 13.00
C LEU A 88 -6.98 -5.11 12.84
N GLY A 89 -6.43 -4.61 13.95
CA GLY A 89 -5.46 -3.51 13.93
C GLY A 89 -4.21 -3.82 13.09
N SER A 90 -3.70 -5.05 13.15
CA SER A 90 -2.56 -5.48 12.34
C SER A 90 -2.91 -5.45 10.85
N VAL A 91 -4.07 -5.98 10.46
CA VAL A 91 -4.53 -6.00 9.06
C VAL A 91 -4.76 -4.58 8.52
N VAL A 92 -5.34 -3.70 9.34
CA VAL A 92 -5.51 -2.28 9.00
C VAL A 92 -4.16 -1.60 8.77
N ALA A 93 -3.18 -1.84 9.64
CA ALA A 93 -1.83 -1.29 9.48
C ALA A 93 -1.19 -1.70 8.14
N GLN A 94 -1.34 -2.97 7.73
CA GLN A 94 -0.87 -3.45 6.42
C GLN A 94 -1.49 -2.66 5.25
N GLY A 95 -2.80 -2.40 5.33
CA GLY A 95 -3.50 -1.57 4.34
C GLY A 95 -2.98 -0.14 4.29
N CYS A 96 -2.77 0.49 5.45
CA CYS A 96 -2.20 1.82 5.55
C CYS A 96 -0.79 1.89 4.96
N HIS A 97 0.08 0.93 5.29
CA HIS A 97 1.44 0.85 4.76
C HIS A 97 1.46 0.72 3.24
N ALA A 98 0.65 -0.19 2.69
CA ALA A 98 0.53 -0.37 1.24
C ALA A 98 0.04 0.92 0.55
N ALA A 99 -1.03 1.53 1.08
CA ALA A 99 -1.64 2.74 0.53
C ALA A 99 -0.65 3.92 0.49
N VAL A 100 -0.01 4.21 1.62
CA VAL A 100 0.98 5.29 1.74
C VAL A 100 2.19 5.03 0.85
N ALA A 101 2.68 3.79 0.80
CA ALA A 101 3.81 3.43 -0.06
C ALA A 101 3.47 3.60 -1.56
N ALA A 102 2.25 3.24 -1.98
CA ALA A 102 1.81 3.41 -3.36
C ALA A 102 1.71 4.89 -3.76
N VAL A 103 1.16 5.73 -2.87
CA VAL A 103 1.09 7.19 -3.06
C VAL A 103 2.50 7.77 -3.13
N TRP A 104 3.37 7.49 -2.16
CA TRP A 104 4.71 8.05 -2.09
C TRP A 104 5.57 7.69 -3.31
N ALA A 105 5.50 6.44 -3.77
CA ALA A 105 6.22 5.96 -4.95
C ALA A 105 5.82 6.71 -6.23
N HIS A 106 4.61 7.28 -6.28
CA HIS A 106 4.05 7.92 -7.47
C HIS A 106 3.54 9.35 -7.19
N ARG A 107 4.09 10.00 -6.16
CA ARG A 107 3.64 11.31 -5.67
C ARG A 107 3.72 12.43 -6.71
N ASP A 108 4.65 12.30 -7.66
CA ASP A 108 4.89 13.28 -8.72
C ASP A 108 3.98 13.05 -9.95
N HIS A 109 3.16 11.99 -9.95
CA HIS A 109 2.21 11.71 -11.02
C HIS A 109 0.98 12.64 -10.92
N PRO A 110 0.45 13.20 -12.02
CA PRO A 110 -0.69 14.13 -12.00
C PRO A 110 -1.92 13.54 -11.29
N ASP A 111 -2.28 12.28 -11.56
CA ASP A 111 -3.39 11.63 -10.86
C ASP A 111 -3.18 11.56 -9.34
N THR A 112 -1.95 11.27 -8.88
CA THR A 112 -1.62 11.21 -7.45
C THR A 112 -1.68 12.59 -6.82
N ALA A 113 -1.16 13.61 -7.51
CA ALA A 113 -1.22 15.00 -7.06
C ALA A 113 -2.67 15.49 -6.96
N ALA A 114 -3.51 15.19 -7.98
CA ALA A 114 -4.93 15.51 -7.98
C ALA A 114 -5.68 14.76 -6.85
N TYR A 115 -5.34 13.49 -6.61
CA TYR A 115 -5.91 12.68 -5.53
C TYR A 115 -5.61 13.23 -4.13
N CYS A 116 -4.40 13.75 -3.92
CA CYS A 116 -3.99 14.38 -2.67
C CYS A 116 -4.32 15.89 -2.61
N GLY A 117 -4.95 16.43 -3.65
CA GLY A 117 -5.34 17.85 -3.74
C GLY A 117 -6.59 18.19 -2.92
N PRO A 118 -6.81 19.49 -2.64
CA PRO A 118 -7.90 19.94 -1.78
C PRO A 118 -9.30 19.53 -2.28
N ASP A 119 -9.48 19.41 -3.60
CA ASP A 119 -10.77 19.08 -4.20
C ASP A 119 -11.17 17.60 -4.01
N ASN A 120 -10.20 16.72 -3.78
CA ASN A 120 -10.40 15.25 -3.72
C ASN A 120 -10.09 14.63 -2.37
N LEU A 121 -9.45 15.35 -1.46
CA LEU A 121 -9.02 14.84 -0.15
C LEU A 121 -10.16 14.19 0.65
N ASP A 122 -11.35 14.81 0.66
CA ASP A 122 -12.53 14.30 1.36
C ASP A 122 -13.35 13.27 0.55
N ARG A 123 -12.94 12.97 -0.69
CA ARG A 123 -13.64 12.08 -1.63
C ARG A 123 -12.84 10.81 -1.95
N MET A 124 -11.78 10.54 -1.20
CA MET A 124 -10.90 9.39 -1.38
C MET A 124 -11.64 8.07 -1.06
N HIS A 125 -11.78 7.19 -2.05
CA HIS A 125 -12.44 5.89 -1.88
C HIS A 125 -11.65 4.74 -2.51
N LYS A 126 -11.44 3.67 -1.74
CA LYS A 126 -12.03 2.31 -1.91
C LYS A 126 -11.06 1.18 -1.51
N ALA A 127 -11.31 0.57 -0.35
CA ALA A 127 -10.68 -0.68 0.07
C ALA A 127 -11.52 -1.91 -0.35
N CYS A 128 -10.88 -2.95 -0.88
CA CYS A 128 -11.45 -4.23 -1.30
C CYS A 128 -10.69 -5.39 -0.63
N ASN A 129 -11.22 -6.61 -0.64
CA ASN A 129 -10.56 -7.80 -0.11
C ASN A 129 -10.38 -8.89 -1.18
N THR A 130 -9.27 -9.64 -1.10
CA THR A 130 -9.03 -10.91 -1.82
C THR A 130 -9.11 -12.10 -0.88
N ARG A 131 -9.31 -13.32 -1.39
CA ARG A 131 -9.45 -14.51 -0.52
C ARG A 131 -8.13 -14.97 0.11
N GLY A 132 -7.00 -14.76 -0.55
CA GLY A 132 -5.70 -15.24 -0.07
C GLY A 132 -4.54 -14.90 -0.99
N GLU A 133 -3.35 -15.38 -0.63
CA GLU A 133 -2.08 -15.03 -1.27
C GLU A 133 -2.03 -15.25 -2.79
N THR A 134 -2.46 -16.42 -3.27
CA THR A 134 -2.44 -16.73 -4.71
C THR A 134 -3.28 -15.73 -5.51
N GLN A 135 -4.45 -15.34 -4.98
CA GLN A 135 -5.29 -14.34 -5.65
C GLN A 135 -4.66 -12.95 -5.64
N LEU A 136 -3.95 -12.60 -4.56
CA LEU A 136 -3.22 -11.35 -4.44
C LEU A 136 -2.09 -11.28 -5.47
N LYS A 137 -1.28 -12.34 -5.60
CA LYS A 137 -0.19 -12.45 -6.59
C LYS A 137 -0.72 -12.38 -8.02
N ASN A 138 -1.76 -13.14 -8.34
CA ASN A 138 -2.40 -13.10 -9.67
C ASN A 138 -2.99 -11.72 -9.99
N LEU A 139 -3.46 -10.98 -8.99
CA LEU A 139 -3.91 -9.60 -9.18
C LEU A 139 -2.73 -8.68 -9.47
N ALA A 140 -1.63 -8.80 -8.72
CA ALA A 140 -0.41 -8.03 -8.96
C ALA A 140 0.11 -8.24 -10.39
N GLU A 141 0.21 -9.48 -10.84
CA GLU A 141 0.65 -9.82 -12.20
C GLU A 141 -0.26 -9.21 -13.28
N LYS A 142 -1.58 -9.21 -13.06
CA LYS A 142 -2.53 -8.59 -14.00
C LYS A 142 -2.42 -7.07 -14.03
N LEU A 143 -2.19 -6.44 -12.89
CA LEU A 143 -2.00 -5.00 -12.79
C LEU A 143 -0.69 -4.60 -13.47
N GLU A 144 0.39 -5.34 -13.23
CA GLU A 144 1.69 -5.15 -13.88
C GLU A 144 1.58 -5.29 -15.41
N ALA A 145 0.96 -6.38 -15.89
CA ALA A 145 0.75 -6.62 -17.32
C ALA A 145 -0.11 -5.53 -17.99
N ALA A 146 -0.98 -4.86 -17.23
CA ALA A 146 -1.81 -3.76 -17.71
C ALA A 146 -1.15 -2.37 -17.53
N GLY A 147 0.08 -2.30 -17.02
CA GLY A 147 0.77 -1.04 -16.74
C GLY A 147 0.14 -0.23 -15.60
N VAL A 148 -0.67 -0.86 -14.75
CA VAL A 148 -1.30 -0.21 -13.60
C VAL A 148 -0.28 -0.11 -12.47
N ARG A 149 0.12 1.13 -12.16
CA ARG A 149 1.03 1.43 -11.05
C ARG A 149 0.44 0.95 -9.73
N HIS A 150 1.19 0.14 -9.00
CA HIS A 150 0.75 -0.45 -7.75
C HIS A 150 1.93 -0.77 -6.82
N LYS A 151 1.62 -1.10 -5.58
CA LYS A 151 2.57 -1.52 -4.54
C LYS A 151 2.05 -2.77 -3.87
N VAL A 152 2.82 -3.86 -3.97
CA VAL A 152 2.64 -5.02 -3.09
C VAL A 152 3.39 -4.76 -1.78
N TRP A 153 2.69 -4.88 -0.66
CA TRP A 153 3.27 -4.80 0.67
C TRP A 153 3.67 -6.19 1.15
N ILE A 154 4.93 -6.30 1.57
CA ILE A 154 5.54 -7.53 2.04
C ILE A 154 5.87 -7.34 3.52
N GLU A 155 5.24 -8.13 4.38
CA GLU A 155 5.46 -8.05 5.82
C GLU A 155 6.76 -8.77 6.21
N GLN A 156 7.49 -8.18 7.16
CA GLN A 156 8.72 -8.72 7.73
C GLN A 156 8.49 -9.17 9.18
N PRO A 157 9.23 -10.16 9.69
CA PRO A 157 10.34 -10.88 9.05
C PRO A 157 9.93 -12.07 8.15
N GLU A 158 8.65 -12.45 8.13
CA GLU A 158 8.18 -13.66 7.43
C GLU A 158 8.22 -13.54 5.90
N ASN A 159 8.40 -12.33 5.37
CA ASN A 159 8.52 -12.02 3.95
C ASN A 159 7.30 -12.47 3.12
N ILE A 160 6.09 -12.28 3.67
CA ILE A 160 4.83 -12.67 3.03
C ILE A 160 4.10 -11.46 2.44
N PRO A 161 3.47 -11.57 1.25
CA PRO A 161 2.68 -10.48 0.72
C PRO A 161 1.33 -10.41 1.43
N THR A 162 1.05 -9.29 2.10
CA THR A 162 -0.15 -9.13 2.94
C THR A 162 -1.22 -8.26 2.29
N CYS A 163 -0.79 -7.27 1.50
CA CYS A 163 -1.68 -6.28 0.89
C CYS A 163 -1.12 -5.82 -0.46
N ILE A 164 -1.98 -5.31 -1.33
CA ILE A 164 -1.61 -4.58 -2.54
C ILE A 164 -2.43 -3.30 -2.62
N ALA A 165 -1.80 -2.18 -2.96
CA ALA A 165 -2.48 -0.91 -3.21
C ALA A 165 -2.13 -0.36 -4.59
N THR A 166 -3.10 0.18 -5.34
CA THR A 166 -2.79 0.92 -6.57
C THR A 166 -2.22 2.29 -6.22
N ALA A 167 -1.44 2.87 -7.13
CA ALA A 167 -1.31 4.32 -7.15
C ALA A 167 -2.70 4.93 -7.45
N PRO A 168 -2.95 6.17 -7.03
CA PRO A 168 -4.14 6.87 -7.49
C PRO A 168 -4.20 6.96 -9.01
N CYS A 169 -5.37 6.66 -9.56
CA CYS A 169 -5.62 6.65 -11.00
C CYS A 169 -7.12 6.77 -11.30
N PRO A 170 -7.50 7.14 -12.54
CA PRO A 170 -8.90 7.25 -12.92
C PRO A 170 -9.63 5.91 -12.81
N LYS A 171 -10.82 5.93 -12.21
CA LYS A 171 -11.60 4.72 -11.91
C LYS A 171 -11.95 3.93 -13.17
N SER A 172 -12.18 4.60 -14.30
CA SER A 172 -12.45 3.94 -15.58
C SER A 172 -11.33 2.96 -15.98
N GLN A 173 -10.07 3.31 -15.70
CA GLN A 173 -8.89 2.52 -16.09
C GLN A 173 -8.74 1.25 -15.26
N VAL A 174 -9.02 1.33 -13.96
CA VAL A 174 -8.67 0.25 -13.02
C VAL A 174 -9.86 -0.53 -12.48
N SER A 175 -11.08 0.00 -12.55
CA SER A 175 -12.23 -0.62 -11.87
C SER A 175 -12.50 -2.06 -12.30
N SER A 176 -12.25 -2.40 -13.57
CA SER A 176 -12.46 -3.75 -14.15
C SER A 176 -11.72 -4.86 -13.40
N PHE A 177 -10.51 -4.60 -12.89
CA PHE A 177 -9.70 -5.56 -12.15
C PHE A 177 -10.31 -5.91 -10.77
N PHE A 178 -11.05 -4.99 -10.18
CA PHE A 178 -11.56 -5.11 -8.81
C PHE A 178 -13.05 -5.45 -8.73
N LYS A 179 -13.79 -5.48 -9.85
CA LYS A 179 -15.25 -5.76 -9.87
C LYS A 179 -15.63 -7.09 -9.20
N LYS A 180 -14.76 -8.09 -9.27
CA LYS A 180 -15.01 -9.44 -8.73
C LYS A 180 -14.59 -9.59 -7.26
N LEU A 181 -13.95 -8.58 -6.69
CA LEU A 181 -13.50 -8.58 -5.30
C LEU A 181 -14.63 -8.13 -4.38
N LYS A 182 -14.70 -8.72 -3.18
CA LYS A 182 -15.68 -8.31 -2.18
C LYS A 182 -15.15 -7.08 -1.44
N LEU A 183 -16.04 -6.18 -1.04
CA LEU A 183 -15.68 -5.07 -0.17
C LEU A 183 -15.25 -5.61 1.20
N CYS A 184 -14.27 -4.95 1.85
CA CYS A 184 -13.95 -5.22 3.24
C CYS A 184 -15.16 -4.87 4.12
N LYS A 185 -15.50 -5.74 5.07
CA LYS A 185 -16.55 -5.53 6.06
C LYS A 185 -15.94 -5.58 7.45
#